data_AF-A0A9W9ZTR4-F1
#
_entry.id   AF-A0A9W9ZTR4-F1
#
_cell.length_a   1.000
_cell.length_b   1.000
_cell.length_c   1.000
_cell.angle_alpha   90.00
_cell.angle_beta   90.00
_cell.angle_gamma   90.00
#
_symmetry.space_group_name_H-M   'P 1'
#
loop_
_entity.id
_entity.type
_entity.pdbx_description
1 polymer ?
#
loop_
_entity_poly.entity_id
_entity_poly.type
_entity_poly.pdbx_seq_one_letter_code
_entity_poly.pdbx_strand_id
1 'polypeptide(L)'
;MVPVVAEQYGYGAFYYAVAVCKVEQRCYDEDFERQEDLSHWCGEDIRLGCAIGFLLSKQYMKQDKSSCNPYISAGNYFKQSCIPNVKSSKIDSTGKNPSNLCEPMCPSECKTTGKYSGYSGAFKCLMDGVGEVAFVKHTTVMENVNGSDASKYRYLCTDGTMKEIGQHLACHLAKVPSHAVMTSSGKQQQSKLRENPDESFR
;
A
#
# COMPACT_ATOMS: atom_id res chain seq x y z
N MET A 1 -9.73 22.39 2.26
CA MET A 1 -10.68 21.28 2.05
C MET A 1 -10.97 20.63 3.39
N VAL A 2 -12.17 20.11 3.61
CA VAL A 2 -12.57 19.42 4.84
C VAL A 2 -13.25 18.09 4.52
N PRO A 3 -13.00 17.01 5.28
CA PRO A 3 -13.67 15.73 5.09
C PRO A 3 -15.13 15.81 5.59
N VAL A 4 -16.07 15.26 4.80
CA VAL A 4 -17.51 15.25 5.15
C VAL A 4 -18.09 13.86 5.33
N VAL A 5 -17.63 12.88 4.54
CA VAL A 5 -18.08 11.48 4.58
C VAL A 5 -16.84 10.60 4.50
N ALA A 6 -16.80 9.48 5.22
CA ALA A 6 -15.70 8.52 5.18
C ALA A 6 -16.24 7.10 4.94
N GLU A 7 -15.48 6.31 4.18
CA GLU A 7 -15.82 4.91 3.91
C GLU A 7 -15.72 4.06 5.19
N GLN A 8 -16.59 3.07 5.36
CA GLN A 8 -16.58 2.16 6.52
C GLN A 8 -16.25 0.74 6.09
N TYR A 9 -15.25 0.14 6.75
CA TYR A 9 -14.75 -1.22 6.47
C TYR A 9 -15.06 -2.19 7.62
N GLY A 10 -16.26 -2.09 8.19
CA GLY A 10 -16.74 -2.95 9.29
C GLY A 10 -16.40 -2.44 10.70
N TYR A 11 -15.16 -2.05 10.98
CA TYR A 11 -14.72 -1.64 12.33
C TYR A 11 -14.81 -0.13 12.61
N GLY A 12 -15.29 0.65 11.64
CA GLY A 12 -15.36 2.10 11.67
C GLY A 12 -14.78 2.73 10.41
N ALA A 13 -14.52 4.05 10.45
CA ALA A 13 -13.93 4.82 9.35
C ALA A 13 -12.39 4.65 9.27
N PHE A 14 -11.92 3.40 9.33
CA PHE A 14 -10.52 3.05 9.15
C PHE A 14 -10.37 1.66 8.52
N TYR A 15 -9.17 1.38 8.03
CA TYR A 15 -8.74 0.05 7.62
C TYR A 15 -7.34 -0.25 8.16
N TYR A 16 -6.96 -1.53 8.17
CA TYR A 16 -5.61 -1.95 8.48
C TYR A 16 -4.79 -2.09 7.18
N ALA A 17 -3.63 -1.43 7.16
CA ALA A 17 -2.61 -1.62 6.14
C ALA A 17 -1.78 -2.86 6.49
N VAL A 18 -1.67 -3.79 5.54
CA VAL A 18 -1.00 -5.08 5.74
C VAL A 18 0.00 -5.32 4.61
N ALA A 19 1.04 -6.09 4.93
CA ALA A 19 1.92 -6.69 3.93
C ALA A 19 1.47 -8.14 3.70
N VAL A 20 1.34 -8.55 2.44
CA VAL A 20 0.88 -9.89 2.06
C VAL A 20 1.96 -10.60 1.26
N CYS A 21 2.17 -11.88 1.56
CA CYS A 21 3.07 -12.77 0.85
C CYS A 21 2.38 -14.09 0.46
N LYS A 22 2.97 -14.84 -0.48
CA LYS A 22 2.57 -16.23 -0.74
C LYS A 22 3.22 -17.17 0.28
N VAL A 23 2.49 -18.21 0.70
CA VAL A 23 2.98 -19.23 1.65
C VAL A 23 4.18 -20.01 1.09
N GLU A 24 4.15 -20.32 -0.20
CA GLU A 24 5.20 -21.10 -0.87
C GLU A 24 6.50 -20.30 -1.09
N GLN A 25 6.45 -18.98 -0.91
CA GLN A 25 7.59 -18.09 -1.08
C GLN A 25 8.18 -17.73 0.29
N ARG A 26 9.51 -17.73 0.37
CA ARG A 26 10.22 -17.20 1.54
C ARG A 26 10.25 -15.68 1.47
N CYS A 27 9.15 -15.04 1.82
CA CYS A 27 8.99 -13.59 1.78
C CYS A 27 9.53 -12.89 3.04
N TYR A 28 10.20 -13.64 3.92
CA TYR A 28 10.79 -13.13 5.15
C TYR A 28 12.05 -13.92 5.52
N ASP A 29 13.02 -13.22 6.10
CA ASP A 29 14.13 -13.81 6.87
C ASP A 29 14.09 -13.19 8.27
N GLU A 30 14.34 -13.99 9.31
CA GLU A 30 14.15 -13.63 10.74
C GLU A 30 14.82 -12.32 11.16
N ASP A 31 15.85 -11.92 10.40
CA ASP A 31 16.47 -10.62 10.47
C ASP A 31 15.98 -9.75 9.30
N PHE A 32 15.07 -8.83 9.59
CA PHE A 32 14.68 -7.74 8.68
C PHE A 32 15.91 -6.93 8.17
N GLU A 33 17.09 -7.13 8.77
CA GLU A 33 18.37 -6.57 8.38
C GLU A 33 18.98 -7.16 7.09
N ARG A 34 18.58 -8.36 6.66
CA ARG A 34 19.09 -8.99 5.42
C ARG A 34 18.05 -8.99 4.28
N GLN A 35 17.36 -7.87 4.10
CA GLN A 35 16.48 -7.65 2.94
C GLN A 35 17.21 -7.31 1.64
N GLU A 36 18.50 -7.67 1.50
CA GLU A 36 19.17 -7.56 0.20
C GLU A 36 18.55 -8.50 -0.86
N ASP A 37 17.82 -9.54 -0.41
CA ASP A 37 17.22 -10.56 -1.28
C ASP A 37 15.68 -10.47 -1.46
N LEU A 38 14.95 -9.72 -0.62
CA LEU A 38 13.50 -9.49 -0.85
C LEU A 38 13.31 -8.36 -1.87
N SER A 39 13.43 -8.76 -3.13
CA SER A 39 13.91 -7.91 -4.22
C SER A 39 12.81 -7.15 -4.96
N HIS A 40 11.54 -7.54 -4.78
CA HIS A 40 10.46 -7.17 -5.69
C HIS A 40 9.14 -6.86 -4.96
N TRP A 41 8.71 -5.60 -5.00
CA TRP A 41 7.60 -5.09 -4.17
C TRP A 41 6.46 -4.55 -5.03
N CYS A 42 5.22 -4.83 -4.64
CA CYS A 42 4.02 -4.34 -5.31
C CYS A 42 3.24 -3.40 -4.39
N GLY A 43 2.95 -2.18 -4.85
CA GLY A 43 2.19 -1.23 -4.06
C GLY A 43 1.68 -0.05 -4.86
N GLU A 44 0.84 0.75 -4.23
CA GLU A 44 0.26 1.96 -4.81
C GLU A 44 0.85 3.20 -4.14
N ASP A 45 1.27 4.18 -4.95
CA ASP A 45 1.76 5.53 -4.61
C ASP A 45 1.78 5.94 -3.12
N ILE A 46 0.93 6.90 -2.70
CA ILE A 46 0.92 7.52 -1.37
C ILE A 46 0.68 6.49 -0.25
N ARG A 47 0.19 5.30 -0.62
CA ARG A 47 -0.13 4.20 0.30
C ARG A 47 1.10 3.35 0.64
N LEU A 48 2.15 3.42 -0.18
CA LEU A 48 3.50 2.99 0.23
C LEU A 48 4.03 3.83 1.39
N GLY A 49 3.46 5.00 1.68
CA GLY A 49 3.85 5.84 2.80
C GLY A 49 3.75 5.13 4.16
N CYS A 50 2.80 4.21 4.34
CA CYS A 50 2.73 3.40 5.57
C CYS A 50 3.88 2.38 5.65
N ALA A 51 4.19 1.72 4.53
CA ALA A 51 5.28 0.75 4.45
C ALA A 51 6.65 1.44 4.61
N ILE A 52 6.93 2.47 3.80
CA ILE A 52 8.14 3.30 3.91
C ILE A 52 8.25 3.91 5.30
N GLY A 53 7.17 4.48 5.83
CA GLY A 53 7.15 5.06 7.17
C GLY A 53 7.50 4.05 8.26
N PHE A 54 6.93 2.83 8.17
CA PHE A 54 7.28 1.73 9.07
C PHE A 54 8.77 1.39 8.99
N LEU A 55 9.30 1.19 7.78
CA LEU A 55 10.71 0.84 7.54
C LEU A 55 11.68 1.90 8.05
N LEU A 56 11.37 3.18 7.83
CA LEU A 56 12.15 4.30 8.34
C LEU A 56 12.08 4.37 9.88
N SER A 57 10.90 4.15 10.47
CA SER A 57 10.70 4.20 11.92
C SER A 57 11.42 3.08 12.66
N LYS A 58 11.50 1.90 12.05
CA LYS A 58 12.23 0.73 12.56
C LYS A 58 13.72 0.76 12.23
N GLN A 59 14.18 1.78 11.50
CA GLN A 59 15.57 1.95 11.07
C GLN A 59 16.08 0.84 10.14
N TYR A 60 15.19 0.06 9.53
CA TYR A 60 15.55 -0.93 8.50
C TYR A 60 15.95 -0.24 7.20
N MET A 61 15.25 0.85 6.85
CA MET A 61 15.60 1.70 5.72
C MET A 61 16.21 3.01 6.22
N LYS A 62 17.29 3.45 5.57
CA LYS A 62 17.91 4.75 5.86
C LYS A 62 17.21 5.84 5.04
N GLN A 63 16.83 6.93 5.71
CA GLN A 63 16.31 8.11 5.04
C GLN A 63 17.45 8.78 4.24
N ASP A 64 17.15 9.15 3.00
CA ASP A 64 18.01 10.06 2.25
C ASP A 64 17.99 11.46 2.89
N LYS A 65 19.12 11.81 3.51
CA LYS A 65 19.28 13.08 4.25
C LYS A 65 19.32 14.31 3.34
N SER A 66 19.62 14.13 2.06
CA SER A 66 19.82 15.24 1.13
C SER A 66 18.51 15.80 0.58
N SER A 67 17.58 14.91 0.22
CA SER A 67 16.30 15.28 -0.39
C SER A 67 15.12 15.20 0.57
N CYS A 68 15.26 14.48 1.69
CA CYS A 68 14.15 14.07 2.56
C CYS A 68 13.01 13.36 1.78
N ASN A 69 13.29 12.85 0.58
CA ASN A 69 12.31 12.19 -0.28
C ASN A 69 12.21 10.70 0.10
N PRO A 70 11.04 10.23 0.58
CA PRO A 70 10.85 8.84 0.95
C PRO A 70 10.99 7.88 -0.25
N TYR A 71 10.68 8.31 -1.47
CA TYR A 71 10.83 7.50 -2.67
C TYR A 71 12.30 7.30 -3.07
N ILE A 72 13.15 8.30 -2.88
CA ILE A 72 14.60 8.12 -3.08
C ILE A 72 15.16 7.13 -2.07
N SER A 73 14.73 7.22 -0.81
CA SER A 73 15.10 6.27 0.24
C SER A 73 14.66 4.85 -0.13
N ALA A 74 13.40 4.70 -0.59
CA ALA A 74 12.85 3.44 -1.04
C ALA A 74 13.60 2.84 -2.23
N GLY A 75 13.95 3.65 -3.24
CA GLY A 75 14.70 3.14 -4.40
C GLY A 75 16.16 2.81 -4.09
N ASN A 76 16.73 3.35 -3.02
CA ASN A 76 18.05 2.93 -2.52
C ASN A 76 17.98 1.64 -1.69
N TYR A 77 16.83 1.34 -1.10
CA TYR A 77 16.64 0.19 -0.23
C TYR A 77 16.13 -1.04 -1.00
N PHE A 78 15.11 -0.88 -1.83
CA PHE A 78 14.57 -1.95 -2.66
C PHE A 78 15.35 -2.10 -3.95
N LYS A 79 15.62 -3.34 -4.35
CA LYS A 79 16.25 -3.64 -5.64
C LYS A 79 15.36 -3.18 -6.79
N GLN A 80 14.11 -3.65 -6.81
CA GLN A 80 13.10 -3.24 -7.78
C GLN A 80 11.71 -3.20 -7.14
N SER A 81 10.82 -2.39 -7.68
CA SER A 81 9.42 -2.33 -7.27
C SER A 81 8.51 -2.04 -8.46
N CYS A 82 7.24 -2.38 -8.30
CA CYS A 82 6.16 -1.91 -9.14
C CYS A 82 5.29 -0.96 -8.33
N ILE A 83 5.55 0.34 -8.48
CA ILE A 83 4.77 1.42 -7.87
C ILE A 83 4.18 2.28 -8.98
N PRO A 84 2.99 1.92 -9.49
CA PRO A 84 2.35 2.67 -10.57
C PRO A 84 2.20 4.14 -10.20
N ASN A 85 2.47 5.04 -11.15
CA ASN A 85 2.31 6.49 -11.03
C ASN A 85 3.35 7.22 -10.13
N VAL A 86 4.39 6.51 -9.64
CA VAL A 86 5.49 7.08 -8.84
C VAL A 86 6.31 8.16 -9.56
N LYS A 87 6.33 8.14 -10.90
CA LYS A 87 7.00 9.11 -11.77
C LYS A 87 6.10 10.26 -12.24
N SER A 88 4.84 10.29 -11.82
CA SER A 88 3.92 11.34 -12.23
C SER A 88 4.33 12.69 -11.67
N SER A 89 4.03 13.78 -12.38
CA SER A 89 4.35 15.14 -11.94
C SER A 89 3.70 15.52 -10.60
N LYS A 90 2.62 14.83 -10.20
CA LYS A 90 1.97 15.02 -8.89
C LYS A 90 2.79 14.48 -7.72
N ILE A 91 3.58 13.43 -7.97
CA ILE A 91 4.34 12.71 -6.94
C ILE A 91 5.82 13.02 -7.06
N ASP A 92 6.36 12.95 -8.27
CA ASP A 92 7.73 13.30 -8.60
C ASP A 92 7.84 14.71 -9.19
N SER A 93 7.46 15.71 -8.39
CA SER A 93 7.54 17.12 -8.80
C SER A 93 8.96 17.58 -9.19
N THR A 94 9.99 16.88 -8.69
CA THR A 94 11.40 17.18 -8.96
C THR A 94 12.03 16.32 -10.06
N GLY A 95 11.33 15.29 -10.55
CA GLY A 95 11.87 14.32 -11.52
C GLY A 95 13.01 13.44 -10.98
N LYS A 96 13.08 13.25 -9.66
CA LYS A 96 14.19 12.56 -8.97
C LYS A 96 13.81 11.22 -8.37
N ASN A 97 12.55 10.80 -8.45
CA ASN A 97 12.19 9.48 -7.94
C ASN A 97 13.00 8.41 -8.71
N PRO A 98 13.52 7.35 -8.07
CA PRO A 98 14.30 6.35 -8.78
C PRO A 98 13.48 5.55 -9.81
N SER A 99 14.09 5.14 -10.92
CA SER A 99 13.40 4.35 -11.96
C SER A 99 13.08 2.93 -11.51
N ASN A 100 13.93 2.35 -10.64
CA ASN A 100 13.75 1.01 -10.07
C ASN A 100 12.47 0.84 -9.23
N LEU A 101 11.82 1.94 -8.85
CA LEU A 101 10.49 1.91 -8.24
C LEU A 101 9.36 1.52 -9.19
N CYS A 102 9.66 1.38 -10.49
CA CYS A 102 8.69 0.97 -11.49
C CYS A 102 9.28 0.07 -12.56
N GLU A 103 10.36 0.49 -13.18
CA GLU A 103 11.06 -0.26 -14.22
C GLU A 103 12.26 -0.95 -13.60
N PRO A 104 12.50 -2.25 -13.87
CA PRO A 104 11.96 -3.02 -15.00
C PRO A 104 10.77 -3.92 -14.66
N MET A 105 10.28 -3.93 -13.41
CA MET A 105 9.23 -4.87 -12.99
C MET A 105 7.89 -4.67 -13.70
N CYS A 106 7.48 -3.41 -13.93
CA CYS A 106 6.18 -3.12 -14.54
C CYS A 106 6.17 -1.87 -15.46
N PRO A 107 7.06 -1.78 -16.46
CA PRO A 107 7.22 -0.61 -17.31
C PRO A 107 5.92 -0.15 -17.99
N SER A 108 5.16 -1.08 -18.59
CA SER A 108 3.88 -0.74 -19.25
C SER A 108 2.74 -0.44 -18.29
N GLU A 109 2.87 -0.88 -17.02
CA GLU A 109 1.87 -0.76 -15.97
C GLU A 109 2.20 0.35 -14.97
N CYS A 110 3.29 1.09 -15.18
CA CYS A 110 3.75 2.20 -14.35
C CYS A 110 2.89 3.49 -14.50
N LYS A 111 1.57 3.34 -14.58
CA LYS A 111 0.63 4.43 -14.83
C LYS A 111 -0.59 4.25 -13.94
N THR A 112 -1.34 5.32 -13.69
CA THR A 112 -2.56 5.28 -12.87
C THR A 112 -3.58 4.25 -13.34
N THR A 113 -3.62 3.98 -14.64
CA THR A 113 -4.51 3.01 -15.29
C THR A 113 -3.84 1.67 -15.58
N GLY A 114 -2.64 1.44 -15.04
CA GLY A 114 -1.94 0.18 -15.20
C GLY A 114 -2.65 -0.96 -14.50
N LYS A 115 -2.45 -2.18 -15.00
CA LYS A 115 -2.98 -3.43 -14.47
C LYS A 115 -2.65 -3.64 -12.98
N TYR A 116 -1.52 -3.12 -12.52
CA TYR A 116 -1.06 -3.24 -11.13
C TYR A 116 -1.37 -2.00 -10.26
N SER A 117 -2.15 -1.06 -10.77
CA SER A 117 -2.59 0.13 -10.03
C SER A 117 -3.71 -0.20 -9.04
N GLY A 118 -3.74 0.50 -7.91
CA GLY A 118 -4.73 0.27 -6.85
C GLY A 118 -4.39 -0.92 -5.95
N TYR A 119 -5.15 -1.09 -4.88
CA TYR A 119 -5.04 -2.23 -3.96
C TYR A 119 -5.16 -3.58 -4.66
N SER A 120 -6.20 -3.75 -5.49
CA SER A 120 -6.40 -4.99 -6.26
C SER A 120 -5.27 -5.23 -7.27
N GLY A 121 -4.75 -4.16 -7.90
CA GLY A 121 -3.63 -4.26 -8.83
C GLY A 121 -2.32 -4.64 -8.13
N ALA A 122 -2.04 -4.07 -6.96
CA ALA A 122 -0.87 -4.43 -6.16
C ALA A 122 -0.93 -5.90 -5.71
N PHE A 123 -2.11 -6.38 -5.27
CA PHE A 123 -2.30 -7.79 -4.98
C PHE A 123 -2.15 -8.65 -6.24
N LYS A 124 -2.66 -8.20 -7.39
CA LYS A 124 -2.49 -8.89 -8.66
C LYS A 124 -1.02 -9.01 -9.08
N CYS A 125 -0.20 -7.99 -8.82
CA CYS A 125 1.24 -8.02 -9.06
C CYS A 125 1.93 -9.14 -8.25
N LEU A 126 1.50 -9.37 -7.01
CA LEU A 126 1.91 -10.53 -6.20
C LEU A 126 1.38 -11.85 -6.79
N MET A 127 0.09 -11.90 -7.16
CA MET A 127 -0.51 -13.12 -7.74
C MET A 127 0.24 -13.57 -9.00
N ASP A 128 0.50 -12.63 -9.90
CA ASP A 128 1.18 -12.84 -11.18
C ASP A 128 2.69 -13.12 -11.00
N GLY A 129 3.21 -13.09 -9.76
CA GLY A 129 4.60 -13.41 -9.43
C GLY A 129 5.61 -12.34 -9.85
N VAL A 130 5.13 -11.12 -10.13
CA VAL A 130 5.99 -9.99 -10.48
C VAL A 130 6.73 -9.51 -9.24
N GLY A 131 6.04 -9.41 -8.10
CA GLY A 131 6.64 -9.15 -6.80
C GLY A 131 6.39 -10.24 -5.77
N GLU A 132 7.11 -10.16 -4.67
CA GLU A 132 7.13 -11.12 -3.56
C GLU A 132 6.25 -10.65 -2.39
N VAL A 133 6.07 -9.34 -2.25
CA VAL A 133 5.25 -8.73 -1.21
C VAL A 133 4.32 -7.67 -1.81
N ALA A 134 3.05 -7.69 -1.40
CA ALA A 134 2.07 -6.66 -1.74
C ALA A 134 1.63 -5.87 -0.49
N PHE A 135 1.64 -4.54 -0.59
CA PHE A 135 1.13 -3.65 0.46
C PHE A 135 -0.30 -3.25 0.14
N VAL A 136 -1.25 -3.78 0.91
CA VAL A 136 -2.68 -3.66 0.61
C VAL A 136 -3.54 -3.44 1.86
N LYS A 137 -4.86 -3.31 1.69
CA LYS A 137 -5.80 -3.34 2.83
C LYS A 137 -5.97 -4.77 3.31
N HIS A 138 -6.31 -4.92 4.58
CA HIS A 138 -6.70 -6.22 5.15
C HIS A 138 -7.84 -6.93 4.39
N THR A 139 -8.74 -6.18 3.74
CA THR A 139 -9.86 -6.75 2.96
C THR A 139 -9.45 -7.22 1.55
N THR A 140 -8.35 -6.70 1.00
CA THR A 140 -8.01 -6.83 -0.42
C THR A 140 -7.85 -8.29 -0.86
N VAL A 141 -7.28 -9.16 -0.03
CA VAL A 141 -7.13 -10.57 -0.39
C VAL A 141 -8.51 -11.22 -0.58
N MET A 142 -9.41 -11.06 0.39
CA MET A 142 -10.75 -11.65 0.33
C MET A 142 -11.63 -11.04 -0.76
N GLU A 143 -11.36 -9.80 -1.18
CA GLU A 143 -12.03 -9.15 -2.30
C GLU A 143 -11.57 -9.67 -3.67
N ASN A 144 -10.37 -10.27 -3.77
CA ASN A 144 -9.74 -10.64 -5.04
C ASN A 144 -9.56 -12.16 -5.24
N VAL A 145 -9.66 -12.97 -4.18
CA VAL A 145 -9.63 -14.44 -4.30
C VAL A 145 -10.82 -15.11 -3.59
N ASN A 146 -11.19 -16.29 -4.09
CA ASN A 146 -12.17 -17.15 -3.42
C ASN A 146 -11.56 -17.78 -2.15
N GLY A 147 -12.42 -18.17 -1.20
CA GLY A 147 -11.99 -18.58 0.15
C GLY A 147 -10.88 -19.65 0.20
N SER A 148 -10.90 -20.66 -0.67
CA SER A 148 -9.85 -21.69 -0.73
C SER A 148 -8.50 -21.15 -1.19
N ASP A 149 -8.49 -20.17 -2.09
CA ASP A 149 -7.26 -19.56 -2.61
C ASP A 149 -6.64 -18.57 -1.62
N ALA A 150 -7.42 -18.01 -0.68
CA ALA A 150 -6.90 -17.14 0.38
C ALA A 150 -5.87 -17.85 1.27
N SER A 151 -5.98 -19.17 1.43
CA SER A 151 -5.04 -20.00 2.20
C SER A 151 -3.61 -20.00 1.64
N LYS A 152 -3.43 -19.63 0.36
CA LYS A 152 -2.12 -19.51 -0.31
C LYS A 152 -1.34 -18.27 0.12
N TYR A 153 -1.96 -17.38 0.89
CA TYR A 153 -1.39 -16.10 1.29
C TYR A 153 -1.31 -15.97 2.81
N ARG A 154 -0.37 -15.16 3.29
CA ARG A 154 -0.20 -14.81 4.70
C ARG A 154 0.04 -13.32 4.85
N TYR A 155 -0.31 -12.78 6.01
CA TYR A 155 0.15 -11.46 6.42
C TYR A 155 1.56 -11.56 6.98
N LEU A 156 2.41 -10.61 6.59
CA LEU A 156 3.72 -10.40 7.18
C LEU A 156 3.59 -9.40 8.34
N CYS A 157 3.97 -9.83 9.54
CA CYS A 157 3.81 -9.06 10.76
C CYS A 157 5.07 -8.25 11.08
N THR A 158 4.91 -7.23 11.92
CA THR A 158 6.01 -6.32 12.29
C THR A 158 7.03 -6.94 13.24
N ASP A 159 6.69 -8.10 13.83
CA ASP A 159 7.55 -8.91 14.71
C ASP A 159 8.29 -10.02 13.95
N GLY A 160 8.19 -10.03 12.61
CA GLY A 160 8.79 -11.06 11.77
C GLY A 160 7.99 -12.34 11.65
N THR A 161 6.87 -12.47 12.37
CA THR A 161 6.01 -13.64 12.21
C THR A 161 5.12 -13.52 10.97
N MET A 162 4.56 -14.65 10.54
CA MET A 162 3.50 -14.69 9.54
C MET A 162 2.19 -15.13 10.17
N LYS A 163 1.08 -14.46 9.83
CA LYS A 163 -0.26 -14.81 10.31
C LYS A 163 -1.23 -15.07 9.16
N GLU A 164 -2.32 -15.76 9.48
CA GLU A 164 -3.36 -16.10 8.50
C GLU A 164 -4.13 -14.88 8.03
N ILE A 165 -4.62 -14.94 6.79
CA ILE A 165 -5.56 -13.96 6.27
C ILE A 165 -6.78 -13.93 7.18
N GLY A 166 -7.19 -12.74 7.59
CA GLY A 166 -8.20 -12.53 8.63
C GLY A 166 -7.63 -12.14 10.01
N GLN A 167 -6.38 -12.47 10.33
CA GLN A 167 -5.74 -12.11 11.62
C GLN A 167 -5.12 -10.70 11.63
N HIS A 168 -5.66 -9.78 10.84
CA HIS A 168 -5.11 -8.43 10.64
C HIS A 168 -5.10 -7.59 11.94
N LEU A 169 -6.00 -7.83 12.89
CA LEU A 169 -6.01 -7.14 14.18
C LEU A 169 -4.71 -7.37 14.97
N ALA A 170 -4.14 -8.58 14.88
CA ALA A 170 -2.89 -8.94 15.54
C ALA A 170 -1.66 -8.76 14.62
N CYS A 171 -1.86 -8.54 13.32
CA CYS A 171 -0.79 -8.49 12.32
C CYS A 171 -1.12 -7.47 11.23
N HIS A 172 -0.67 -6.24 11.44
CA HIS A 172 -0.79 -5.12 10.51
C HIS A 172 0.38 -4.16 10.68
N LEU A 173 0.65 -3.36 9.65
CA LEU A 173 1.68 -2.33 9.69
C LEU A 173 1.18 -1.06 10.38
N ALA A 174 -0.06 -0.67 10.08
CA ALA A 174 -0.69 0.51 10.63
C ALA A 174 -2.22 0.44 10.54
N LYS A 175 -2.88 1.17 11.44
CA LYS A 175 -4.29 1.52 11.34
C LYS A 175 -4.41 2.85 10.60
N VAL A 176 -5.09 2.87 9.46
CA VAL A 176 -5.14 4.02 8.56
C VAL A 176 -6.58 4.54 8.46
N PRO A 177 -6.81 5.86 8.54
CA PRO A 177 -8.12 6.43 8.29
C PRO A 177 -8.65 6.03 6.90
N SER A 178 -9.94 5.76 6.81
CA SER A 178 -10.60 5.48 5.54
C SER A 178 -10.51 6.66 4.58
N HIS A 179 -10.73 6.40 3.29
CA HIS A 179 -10.93 7.51 2.36
C HIS A 179 -12.12 8.34 2.76
N ALA A 180 -12.01 9.62 2.47
CA ALA A 180 -13.04 10.58 2.74
C ALA A 180 -13.37 11.41 1.50
N VAL A 181 -14.65 11.73 1.35
CA VAL A 181 -15.11 12.75 0.41
C VAL A 181 -14.76 14.11 1.01
N MET A 182 -14.02 14.90 0.23
CA MET A 182 -13.53 16.22 0.64
C MET A 182 -14.37 17.33 -0.01
N THR A 183 -14.68 18.38 0.74
CA THR A 183 -15.37 19.58 0.22
C THR A 183 -14.60 20.87 0.54
N SER A 184 -14.97 21.97 -0.10
CA SER A 184 -14.41 23.29 0.22
C SER A 184 -14.86 23.76 1.60
N SER A 185 -13.97 24.48 2.28
CA SER A 185 -14.24 25.06 3.59
C SER A 185 -15.21 26.24 3.40
N GLY A 186 -16.50 26.07 3.72
CA GLY A 186 -17.50 27.16 3.64
C GLY A 186 -18.86 26.81 3.04
N LYS A 187 -19.12 25.56 2.60
CA LYS A 187 -20.43 25.17 2.06
C LYS A 187 -21.39 24.67 3.15
N GLN A 188 -22.62 25.21 3.16
CA GLN A 188 -23.74 24.68 3.97
C GLN A 188 -24.11 23.22 3.63
N GLN A 189 -23.64 22.68 2.49
CA GLN A 189 -23.79 21.26 2.12
C GLN A 189 -23.05 20.30 3.06
N GLN A 190 -22.15 20.80 3.92
CA GLN A 190 -21.47 19.98 4.93
C GLN A 190 -22.45 19.36 5.95
N SER A 191 -23.52 20.07 6.36
CA SER A 191 -24.53 19.50 7.26
C SER A 191 -25.41 18.49 6.52
N LYS A 192 -25.85 18.83 5.30
CA LYS A 192 -26.70 17.94 4.48
C LYS A 192 -26.04 16.62 4.12
N LEU A 193 -24.75 16.63 3.77
CA LEU A 193 -23.98 15.41 3.47
C LEU A 193 -23.68 14.56 4.71
N ARG A 194 -23.66 15.17 5.90
CA ARG A 194 -23.51 14.45 7.18
C ARG A 194 -24.84 13.87 7.67
N GLU A 195 -25.96 14.53 7.37
CA GLU A 195 -27.30 14.13 7.77
C GLU A 195 -27.93 13.09 6.82
N ASN A 196 -27.69 13.20 5.51
CA ASN A 196 -28.21 12.29 4.47
C ASN A 196 -27.11 11.89 3.46
N PRO A 197 -26.26 10.89 3.76
CA PRO A 197 -25.20 10.45 2.85
C PRO A 197 -25.70 9.76 1.56
N ASP A 198 -26.93 9.26 1.53
CA ASP A 198 -27.52 8.54 0.37
C ASP A 198 -28.19 9.45 -0.68
N GLU A 199 -28.58 10.68 -0.33
CA GLU A 199 -29.26 11.59 -1.28
C GLU A 199 -28.30 12.32 -2.24
N SER A 200 -26.98 12.16 -2.06
CA SER A 200 -25.97 12.91 -2.81
C SER A 200 -25.38 12.23 -4.04
N PHE A 201 -25.78 10.99 -4.35
CA PHE A 201 -25.21 10.19 -5.45
C PHE A 201 -26.22 9.75 -6.52
N ARG A 202 -27.41 10.37 -6.57
CA ARG A 202 -28.34 10.25 -7.71
C ARG A 202 -28.16 11.40 -8.70
#